data_AF-F1DI94-F1
#
_entry.id   AF-F1DI94-F1
#
_cell.length_a   1.000
_cell.length_b   1.000
_cell.length_c   1.000
_cell.angle_alpha   90.00
_cell.angle_beta   90.00
_cell.angle_gamma   90.00
#
_symmetry.space_group_name_H-M   'P 1'
#
loop_
_entity.id
_entity.type
_entity.pdbx_description
1 polymer ?
#
loop_
_entity_poly.entity_id
_entity_poly.type
_entity_poly.pdbx_seq_one_letter_code
_entity_poly.pdbx_strand_id
1 'polypeptide(L)'
;MKTFVLCACVFVLAVYFQSSNSSELNEQELRKIGISIRNDFNTCFSEIGITPADFVKPMEIVTNVHLQPANEERTNKHGCFIACVLKKQNLIEGTKIKEEQVYERLQLIFDENPGGPMHQIVQKCMEKVRNDAQECEKCFSVYVCTIKDMYEEEQRRKNERN
;
A
#
# COMPACT_ATOMS: atom_id res chain seq x y z
N MET A 1 -12.58 -21.07 -18.93
CA MET A 1 -13.60 -20.09 -18.50
C MET A 1 -14.04 -20.44 -17.09
N LYS A 2 -14.14 -19.45 -16.17
CA LYS A 2 -13.88 -19.50 -14.71
C LYS A 2 -12.38 -19.25 -14.47
N THR A 3 -11.87 -18.12 -13.98
CA THR A 3 -12.38 -17.22 -12.93
C THR A 3 -11.81 -15.81 -13.19
N PHE A 4 -12.64 -14.89 -13.69
CA PHE A 4 -12.29 -13.47 -13.93
C PHE A 4 -12.79 -12.60 -12.77
N VAL A 5 -12.35 -12.80 -11.52
CA VAL A 5 -12.70 -11.91 -10.40
C VAL A 5 -11.63 -11.97 -9.28
N LEU A 6 -10.38 -11.60 -9.56
CA LEU A 6 -9.33 -11.55 -8.52
C LEU A 6 -8.44 -10.29 -8.61
N CYS A 7 -8.99 -9.17 -9.07
CA CYS A 7 -8.24 -7.89 -9.12
C CYS A 7 -8.76 -6.82 -8.15
N ALA A 8 -9.68 -7.17 -7.23
CA ALA A 8 -10.22 -6.23 -6.25
C ALA A 8 -10.31 -6.73 -4.79
N CYS A 9 -9.97 -8.01 -4.52
CA CYS A 9 -10.15 -8.60 -3.18
C CYS A 9 -8.86 -9.16 -2.54
N VAL A 10 -7.69 -9.05 -3.20
CA VAL A 10 -6.44 -9.64 -2.66
C VAL A 10 -5.90 -8.89 -1.44
N PHE A 11 -6.25 -7.59 -1.26
CA PHE A 11 -5.93 -6.87 -0.02
C PHE A 11 -6.83 -7.24 1.18
N VAL A 12 -7.93 -7.98 0.96
CA VAL A 12 -8.81 -8.47 2.05
C VAL A 12 -8.60 -9.96 2.31
N LEU A 13 -8.10 -10.73 1.32
CA LEU A 13 -7.93 -12.18 1.42
C LEU A 13 -6.56 -12.63 1.98
N ALA A 14 -5.54 -11.77 2.00
CA ALA A 14 -4.28 -12.08 2.69
C ALA A 14 -4.47 -12.29 4.22
N VAL A 15 -5.56 -11.79 4.79
CA VAL A 15 -5.93 -12.01 6.20
C VAL A 15 -6.61 -13.37 6.42
N TYR A 16 -7.15 -14.02 5.37
CA TYR A 16 -7.98 -15.22 5.50
C TYR A 16 -7.32 -16.53 5.04
N PHE A 17 -6.22 -16.48 4.28
CA PHE A 17 -5.68 -17.69 3.67
C PHE A 17 -4.15 -17.64 3.49
N GLN A 18 -3.39 -17.78 4.58
CA GLN A 18 -2.27 -18.73 4.57
C GLN A 18 -1.77 -19.07 5.96
N SER A 19 -1.98 -20.33 6.29
CA SER A 19 -1.23 -21.11 7.26
C SER A 19 0.19 -21.38 6.76
N SER A 20 1.10 -21.39 7.75
CA SER A 20 2.34 -22.17 7.84
C SER A 20 3.65 -21.41 7.61
N ASN A 21 4.30 -21.21 8.76
CA ASN A 21 5.70 -20.85 9.04
C ASN A 21 6.10 -19.40 8.94
N SER A 22 5.97 -18.71 10.07
CA SER A 22 6.74 -17.52 10.36
C SER A 22 7.08 -17.37 11.84
N SER A 23 8.17 -16.64 12.04
CA SER A 23 8.79 -16.19 13.29
C SER A 23 7.80 -15.85 14.42
N GLU A 24 8.26 -16.01 15.66
CA GLU A 24 7.59 -15.88 16.97
C GLU A 24 6.70 -14.62 17.25
N LEU A 25 5.84 -14.21 16.33
CA LEU A 25 4.70 -13.34 16.58
C LEU A 25 3.47 -14.25 16.73
N ASN A 26 2.84 -14.20 17.89
CA ASN A 26 1.64 -14.99 18.10
C ASN A 26 0.50 -14.44 17.21
N GLU A 27 -0.40 -15.30 16.74
CA GLU A 27 -1.55 -14.88 15.91
C GLU A 27 -2.36 -13.72 16.52
N GLN A 28 -2.34 -13.60 17.85
CA GLN A 28 -3.03 -12.56 18.58
C GLN A 28 -2.40 -11.17 18.35
N GLU A 29 -1.08 -11.06 18.18
CA GLU A 29 -0.39 -9.82 17.84
C GLU A 29 -0.69 -9.39 16.41
N LEU A 30 -0.67 -10.31 15.46
CA LEU A 30 -1.10 -10.02 14.07
C LEU A 30 -2.56 -9.55 14.02
N ARG A 31 -3.45 -10.18 14.80
CA ARG A 31 -4.85 -9.73 14.92
C ARG A 31 -4.95 -8.32 15.49
N LYS A 32 -4.18 -8.00 16.55
CA LYS A 32 -4.14 -6.64 17.14
C LYS A 32 -3.65 -5.61 16.13
N ILE A 33 -2.59 -5.94 15.38
CA ILE A 33 -2.06 -5.11 14.30
C ILE A 33 -3.14 -4.84 13.24
N GLY A 34 -3.82 -5.89 12.77
CA GLY A 34 -4.89 -5.77 11.79
C GLY A 34 -6.08 -4.91 12.27
N ILE A 35 -6.48 -5.06 13.54
CA ILE A 35 -7.52 -4.22 14.15
C ILE A 35 -7.07 -2.76 14.24
N SER A 36 -5.82 -2.50 14.66
CA SER A 36 -5.27 -1.15 14.71
C SER A 36 -5.30 -0.48 13.34
N ILE A 37 -4.78 -1.17 12.30
CA ILE A 37 -4.76 -0.65 10.93
C ILE A 37 -6.18 -0.31 10.47
N ARG A 38 -7.15 -1.19 10.73
CA ARG A 38 -8.55 -0.93 10.39
C ARG A 38 -9.13 0.30 11.11
N ASN A 39 -8.80 0.48 12.38
CA ASN A 39 -9.23 1.65 13.14
C ASN A 39 -8.60 2.93 12.60
N ASP A 40 -7.32 2.88 12.21
CA ASP A 40 -6.64 4.00 11.56
C ASP A 40 -7.34 4.37 10.24
N PHE A 41 -7.70 3.37 9.43
CA PHE A 41 -8.43 3.59 8.18
C PHE A 41 -9.78 4.25 8.42
N ASN A 42 -10.58 3.72 9.35
CA ASN A 42 -11.89 4.28 9.70
C ASN A 42 -11.77 5.72 10.21
N THR A 43 -10.76 5.99 11.02
CA THR A 43 -10.48 7.34 11.52
C THR A 43 -10.13 8.28 10.37
N CYS A 44 -9.24 7.87 9.46
CA CYS A 44 -8.83 8.67 8.31
C CYS A 44 -9.95 8.89 7.29
N PHE A 45 -10.86 7.93 7.10
CA PHE A 45 -12.07 8.13 6.30
C PHE A 45 -12.91 9.27 6.88
N SER A 46 -13.10 9.26 8.20
CA SER A 46 -13.87 10.29 8.90
C SER A 46 -13.19 11.66 8.91
N GLU A 47 -11.88 11.72 9.18
CA GLU A 47 -11.13 12.98 9.28
C GLU A 47 -10.99 13.70 7.93
N ILE A 48 -10.84 12.95 6.83
CA ILE A 48 -10.65 13.51 5.48
C ILE A 48 -11.99 13.66 4.75
N GLY A 49 -13.04 12.97 5.20
CA GLY A 49 -14.36 13.01 4.57
C GLY A 49 -14.39 12.32 3.21
N ILE A 50 -13.75 11.16 3.10
CA ILE A 50 -13.70 10.37 1.86
C ILE A 50 -14.25 8.96 2.09
N THR A 51 -14.55 8.28 0.99
CA THR A 51 -15.06 6.91 0.96
C THR A 51 -14.18 6.04 0.07
N PRO A 52 -14.32 4.71 0.11
CA PRO A 52 -13.61 3.82 -0.81
C PRO A 52 -13.88 4.10 -2.29
N ALA A 53 -15.00 4.75 -2.64
CA ALA A 53 -15.30 5.14 -4.02
C ALA A 53 -14.40 6.27 -4.54
N ASP A 54 -13.82 7.06 -3.63
CA ASP A 54 -12.91 8.17 -3.93
C ASP A 54 -11.47 7.70 -4.19
N PHE A 55 -11.19 6.41 -4.07
CA PHE A 55 -9.85 5.88 -4.32
C PHE A 55 -9.57 5.63 -5.79
N VAL A 56 -8.37 6.05 -6.20
CA VAL A 56 -7.76 5.64 -7.47
C VAL A 56 -7.48 4.14 -7.42
N LYS A 57 -8.09 3.37 -8.32
CA LYS A 57 -7.94 1.91 -8.36
C LYS A 57 -6.58 1.50 -8.93
N PRO A 58 -6.05 0.31 -8.58
CA PRO A 58 -4.76 -0.16 -9.09
C PRO A 58 -4.67 -0.18 -10.62
N MET A 59 -5.72 -0.62 -11.32
CA MET A 59 -5.73 -0.60 -12.79
C MET A 59 -5.76 0.81 -13.40
N GLU A 60 -6.38 1.78 -12.71
CA GLU A 60 -6.33 3.20 -13.09
C GLU A 60 -4.93 3.78 -12.87
N ILE A 61 -4.15 3.22 -11.94
CA ILE A 61 -2.73 3.55 -11.75
C ILE A 61 -1.89 3.01 -12.91
N VAL A 62 -2.02 1.72 -13.21
CA VAL A 62 -1.27 1.05 -14.29
C VAL A 62 -1.56 1.70 -15.65
N THR A 63 -2.81 2.10 -15.90
CA THR A 63 -3.22 2.77 -17.15
C THR A 63 -3.09 4.29 -17.12
N ASN A 64 -2.45 4.86 -16.10
CA ASN A 64 -2.17 6.30 -15.96
C ASN A 64 -3.40 7.23 -15.92
N VAL A 65 -4.58 6.72 -15.58
CA VAL A 65 -5.81 7.54 -15.41
C VAL A 65 -5.65 8.59 -14.31
N HIS A 66 -4.90 8.27 -13.26
CA HIS A 66 -4.60 9.18 -12.14
C HIS A 66 -3.84 10.46 -12.52
N LEU A 67 -3.20 10.50 -13.71
CA LEU A 67 -2.49 11.67 -14.22
C LEU A 67 -3.40 12.64 -14.98
N GLN A 68 -4.64 12.24 -15.29
CA GLN A 68 -5.56 13.11 -16.00
C GLN A 68 -5.99 14.26 -15.09
N PRO A 69 -6.09 15.51 -15.58
CA PRO A 69 -6.50 16.66 -14.78
C PRO A 69 -7.85 16.46 -14.06
N ALA A 70 -8.78 15.73 -14.70
CA ALA A 70 -10.08 15.40 -14.11
C ALA A 70 -9.99 14.55 -12.83
N ASN A 71 -8.84 13.91 -12.56
CA ASN A 71 -8.60 13.08 -11.39
C ASN A 71 -7.68 13.75 -10.35
N GLU A 72 -7.28 15.02 -10.53
CA GLU A 72 -6.34 15.72 -9.64
C GLU A 72 -6.81 15.71 -8.18
N GLU A 73 -8.06 16.12 -7.94
CA GLU A 73 -8.64 16.12 -6.59
C GLU A 73 -8.71 14.70 -6.00
N ARG A 74 -9.11 13.71 -6.80
CA ARG A 74 -9.22 12.31 -6.39
C ARG A 74 -7.87 11.73 -6.00
N THR A 75 -6.86 11.99 -6.83
CA THR A 75 -5.46 11.64 -6.60
C THR A 75 -4.94 12.26 -5.31
N ASN A 76 -5.17 13.57 -5.11
CA ASN A 76 -4.72 14.26 -3.90
C ASN A 76 -5.40 13.70 -2.63
N LYS A 77 -6.72 13.47 -2.66
CA LYS A 77 -7.47 12.86 -1.55
C LYS A 77 -6.94 11.47 -1.20
N HIS A 78 -6.65 10.64 -2.19
CA HIS A 78 -6.08 9.31 -1.96
C HIS A 78 -4.68 9.40 -1.34
N GLY A 79 -3.84 10.33 -1.82
CA GLY A 79 -2.55 10.64 -1.20
C GLY A 79 -2.65 11.05 0.26
N CYS A 80 -3.57 11.96 0.58
CA CYS A 80 -3.80 12.42 1.95
C CYS A 80 -4.34 11.31 2.86
N PHE A 81 -5.15 10.39 2.33
CA PHE A 81 -5.58 9.22 3.08
C PHE A 81 -4.41 8.33 3.48
N ILE A 82 -3.51 8.03 2.55
CA ILE A 82 -2.30 7.24 2.82
C ILE A 82 -1.45 7.96 3.88
N ALA A 83 -1.25 9.27 3.72
CA ALA A 83 -0.50 10.07 4.68
C ALA A 83 -1.12 10.05 6.09
N CYS A 84 -2.44 10.18 6.21
CA CYS A 84 -3.16 10.08 7.48
C CYS A 84 -2.92 8.72 8.16
N VAL A 85 -3.07 7.62 7.43
CA VAL A 85 -2.83 6.28 7.97
C VAL A 85 -1.38 6.14 8.47
N LEU A 86 -0.40 6.59 7.68
CA LEU A 86 1.00 6.54 8.07
C LEU A 86 1.27 7.40 9.32
N LYS A 87 0.59 8.55 9.47
CA LYS A 87 0.69 9.40 10.68
C LYS A 87 0.15 8.70 11.93
N LYS A 88 -1.03 8.07 11.84
CA LYS A 88 -1.61 7.33 12.98
C LYS A 88 -0.69 6.18 13.43
N GLN A 89 0.06 5.61 12.50
CA GLN A 89 1.04 4.56 12.74
C GLN A 89 2.43 5.08 13.09
N ASN A 90 2.60 6.40 13.23
CA ASN A 90 3.87 7.07 13.53
C ASN A 90 4.98 6.81 12.49
N LEU A 91 4.61 6.43 11.26
CA LEU A 91 5.53 6.08 10.16
C LEU A 91 5.98 7.29 9.33
N ILE A 92 5.37 8.45 9.53
CA ILE A 92 5.71 9.69 8.84
C ILE A 92 5.63 10.88 9.80
N GLU A 93 6.53 11.84 9.63
CA GLU A 93 6.55 13.11 10.34
C GLU A 93 6.75 14.25 9.33
N GLY A 94 5.70 15.03 9.08
CA GLY A 94 5.67 15.97 7.95
C GLY A 94 5.94 15.25 6.63
N THR A 95 6.92 15.70 5.84
CA THR A 95 7.31 15.07 4.57
C THR A 95 8.33 13.95 4.71
N LYS A 96 8.77 13.63 5.95
CA LYS A 96 9.79 12.62 6.21
C LYS A 96 9.17 11.30 6.59
N ILE A 97 9.34 10.30 5.73
CA ILE A 97 8.95 8.91 6.00
C ILE A 97 10.04 8.25 6.85
N LYS A 98 9.64 7.50 7.87
CA LYS A 98 10.55 6.71 8.72
C LYS A 98 10.75 5.35 8.08
N GLU A 99 11.61 5.29 7.07
CA GLU A 99 11.78 4.13 6.19
C GLU A 99 12.00 2.81 6.94
N GLU A 100 12.89 2.79 7.94
CA GLU A 100 13.14 1.60 8.78
C GLU A 100 11.87 1.05 9.42
N GLN A 101 11.04 1.93 9.99
CA GLN A 101 9.76 1.53 10.61
C GLN A 101 8.74 1.06 9.58
N VAL A 102 8.76 1.64 8.37
CA VAL A 102 7.92 1.14 7.28
C VAL A 102 8.36 -0.26 6.88
N TYR A 103 9.66 -0.51 6.78
CA TYR A 103 10.20 -1.83 6.44
C TYR A 103 9.86 -2.89 7.48
N GLU A 104 10.00 -2.58 8.77
CA GLU A 104 9.54 -3.46 9.86
C GLU A 104 8.04 -3.74 9.75
N ARG A 105 7.24 -2.71 9.45
CA ARG A 105 5.79 -2.86 9.29
C ARG A 105 5.42 -3.74 8.10
N LEU A 106 6.14 -3.64 6.99
CA LEU A 106 5.93 -4.49 5.82
C LEU A 106 6.24 -5.95 6.12
N GLN A 107 7.35 -6.24 6.81
CA GLN A 107 7.71 -7.60 7.21
C GLN A 107 6.57 -8.25 8.02
N LEU A 108 6.02 -7.51 8.99
CA LEU A 108 4.90 -7.98 9.82
C LEU A 108 3.61 -8.21 9.03
N ILE A 109 3.31 -7.35 8.04
CA ILE A 109 2.04 -7.41 7.29
C ILE A 109 2.08 -8.49 6.21
N PHE A 110 3.20 -8.60 5.51
CA PHE A 110 3.36 -9.52 4.39
C PHE A 110 3.96 -10.86 4.78
N ASP A 111 4.32 -11.00 6.06
CA ASP A 111 5.01 -12.16 6.58
C ASP A 111 6.28 -12.51 5.77
N GLU A 112 7.07 -11.47 5.52
CA GLU A 112 8.28 -11.54 4.70
C GLU A 112 9.54 -11.38 5.56
N ASN A 113 10.59 -12.11 5.19
CA ASN A 113 11.93 -11.91 5.76
C ASN A 113 12.44 -10.49 5.47
N PRO A 114 13.38 -9.96 6.27
CA PRO A 114 14.09 -8.73 5.95
C PRO A 114 14.66 -8.75 4.53
N GLY A 115 14.39 -7.70 3.75
CA GLY A 115 14.78 -7.63 2.34
C GLY A 115 13.92 -8.46 1.38
N GLY A 116 12.75 -8.92 1.80
CA GLY A 116 11.76 -9.60 0.95
C GLY A 116 11.24 -8.76 -0.22
N PRO A 117 10.45 -9.36 -1.14
CA PRO A 117 9.98 -8.68 -2.35
C PRO A 117 9.27 -7.35 -2.09
N MET A 118 8.38 -7.27 -1.09
CA MET A 118 7.67 -6.02 -0.79
C MET A 118 8.59 -4.96 -0.22
N HIS A 119 9.57 -5.36 0.60
CA HIS A 119 10.60 -4.45 1.09
C HIS A 119 11.38 -3.84 -0.08
N GLN A 120 11.87 -4.66 -1.01
CA GLN A 120 12.66 -4.19 -2.15
C GLN A 120 11.88 -3.23 -3.05
N ILE A 121 10.62 -3.55 -3.33
CA ILE A 121 9.74 -2.69 -4.14
C ILE A 121 9.55 -1.34 -3.46
N VAL A 122 9.17 -1.34 -2.18
CA VAL A 122 8.88 -0.10 -1.45
C VAL A 122 10.15 0.74 -1.28
N GLN A 123 11.28 0.12 -0.96
CA GLN A 123 12.58 0.80 -0.89
C GLN A 123 12.91 1.52 -2.20
N LYS A 124 12.90 0.78 -3.31
CA LYS A 124 13.12 1.32 -4.66
C LYS A 124 12.18 2.48 -4.98
N CYS A 125 10.94 2.41 -4.52
CA CYS A 125 9.95 3.46 -4.75
C CYS A 125 10.16 4.69 -3.87
N MET A 126 10.56 4.53 -2.61
CA MET A 126 10.91 5.64 -1.74
C MET A 126 12.15 6.39 -2.26
N GLU A 127 13.16 5.67 -2.73
CA GLU A 127 14.37 6.25 -3.33
C GLU A 127 14.09 7.08 -4.61
N LYS A 128 13.06 6.71 -5.37
CA LYS A 128 12.66 7.40 -6.61
C LYS A 128 11.85 8.66 -6.39
N VAL A 129 11.11 8.74 -5.28
CA VAL A 129 10.18 9.84 -5.05
C VAL A 129 10.93 11.08 -4.55
N ARG A 130 10.55 12.23 -5.07
CA ARG A 130 11.18 13.51 -4.76
C ARG A 130 11.08 13.84 -3.27
N ASN A 131 12.19 14.29 -2.69
CA ASN A 131 12.25 14.64 -1.27
C ASN A 131 11.47 15.91 -0.90
N ASP A 132 11.24 16.81 -1.85
CA ASP A 132 10.61 18.13 -1.68
C ASP A 132 9.09 18.14 -1.92
N ALA A 133 8.50 17.01 -2.33
CA ALA A 133 7.06 16.91 -2.55
C ALA A 133 6.25 17.12 -1.26
N GLN A 134 5.05 17.68 -1.39
CA GLN A 134 4.12 17.78 -0.27
C GLN A 134 3.73 16.39 0.22
N GLU A 135 3.34 16.28 1.48
CA GLU A 135 3.09 15.00 2.16
C GLU A 135 2.12 14.08 1.41
N CYS A 136 0.94 14.58 1.02
CA CYS A 136 -0.06 13.80 0.30
C CYS A 136 0.45 13.33 -1.07
N GLU A 137 1.08 14.24 -1.83
CA GLU A 137 1.66 13.96 -3.15
C GLU A 137 2.78 12.92 -3.06
N LYS A 138 3.64 13.04 -2.05
CA LYS A 138 4.75 12.13 -1.78
C LYS A 138 4.22 10.73 -1.47
N CYS A 139 3.28 10.61 -0.54
CA CYS A 139 2.65 9.33 -0.18
C CYS A 139 1.95 8.69 -1.39
N PHE A 140 1.24 9.47 -2.20
CA PHE A 140 0.61 8.95 -3.41
C PHE A 140 1.63 8.49 -4.45
N SER A 141 2.73 9.24 -4.63
CA SER A 141 3.79 8.89 -5.59
C SER A 141 4.47 7.58 -5.24
N VAL A 142 4.76 7.35 -3.95
CA VAL A 142 5.29 6.06 -3.47
C VAL A 142 4.28 4.95 -3.77
N TYR A 143 3.00 5.16 -3.48
CA TYR A 143 1.94 4.17 -3.77
C TYR A 143 1.82 3.83 -5.26
N VAL A 144 1.82 4.84 -6.13
CA VAL A 144 1.79 4.66 -7.59
C VAL A 144 2.97 3.83 -8.07
N CYS A 145 4.18 4.15 -7.59
CA CYS A 145 5.38 3.39 -7.93
C CYS A 145 5.25 1.93 -7.49
N THR A 146 4.84 1.69 -6.24
CA THR A 146 4.70 0.33 -5.69
C THR A 146 3.70 -0.50 -6.51
N ILE A 147 2.53 0.06 -6.84
CA ILE A 147 1.51 -0.64 -7.63
C ILE A 147 2.02 -0.99 -9.04
N LYS A 148 2.76 -0.07 -9.68
CA LYS A 148 3.33 -0.32 -11.02
C LYS A 148 4.39 -1.41 -10.97
N ASP A 149 5.31 -1.36 -10.01
CA ASP A 149 6.37 -2.36 -9.86
C ASP A 149 5.79 -3.75 -9.59
N MET A 150 4.81 -3.85 -8.68
CA MET A 150 4.10 -5.10 -8.40
C MET A 150 3.40 -5.66 -9.65
N TYR A 151 2.75 -4.81 -10.43
CA TYR A 151 2.09 -5.23 -11.66
C TYR A 151 3.10 -5.75 -12.69
N GLU A 152 4.22 -5.05 -12.88
CA GLU A 152 5.29 -5.47 -13.79
C GLU A 152 5.90 -6.82 -13.38
N GLU A 153 6.16 -7.03 -12.09
CA GLU A 153 6.63 -8.31 -11.56
C GLU A 153 5.62 -9.44 -11.79
N GLU A 154 4.32 -9.16 -11.60
CA GLU A 154 3.26 -10.14 -11.87
C GLU A 154 3.21 -10.53 -13.35
N GLN A 155 3.35 -9.57 -14.26
CA GLN A 155 3.39 -9.84 -15.71
C GLN A 155 4.63 -10.63 -16.10
N ARG A 156 5.81 -10.29 -15.56
CA ARG A 156 7.05 -11.04 -15.80
C ARG A 156 6.90 -12.50 -15.39
N ARG A 157 6.40 -12.77 -14.17
CA ARG A 157 6.14 -14.13 -13.69
C ARG A 157 5.09 -14.89 -14.50
N LYS A 158 4.14 -14.21 -15.14
CA LYS A 158 3.16 -14.85 -16.04
C LYS A 158 3.81 -15.24 -17.36
N ASN A 159 4.63 -14.36 -17.92
CA ASN A 159 5.33 -14.62 -19.18
C ASN A 159 6.37 -15.72 -19.06
N GLU A 160 7.05 -15.85 -17.93
CA GLU A 160 8.02 -16.94 -17.68
C GLU A 160 7.37 -18.32 -17.48
N ARG A 161 6.06 -18.36 -17.17
CA ARG A 161 5.30 -19.61 -16.97
C ARG A 161 4.61 -20.12 -18.23
N ASN A 162 4.61 -19.33 -19.31
CA ASN A 162 4.00 -19.67 -20.60
C ASN A 162 5.09 -20.02 -21.62
#